data_AF-A0A3B8VNY2-F1
#
_entry.id   AF-A0A3B8VNY2-F1
#
_cell.length_a   1.000
_cell.length_b   1.000
_cell.length_c   1.000
_cell.angle_alpha   90.00
_cell.angle_beta   90.00
_cell.angle_gamma   90.00
#
_symmetry.space_group_name_H-M   'P 1'
#
loop_
_entity.id
_entity.type
_entity.pdbx_description
1 polymer ?
#
loop_
_entity_poly.entity_id
_entity_poly.type
_entity_poly.pdbx_seq_one_letter_code
_entity_poly.pdbx_strand_id
1 'polypeptide(L)'
;MKLTFFDDYKLGVVKGDSIVDVSAAVASVPNTSPGDLINHVIADWDNLKSGIEQAAQAGGVALSSVTLQVALPTPYNTVAMAVNYMEDGTRDAPAPINAFLKSPNSIIGEGGTMVLPDMAASIFEGEA
;
A
#
# COMPACT_ATOMS: atom_id res chain seq x y z
N MET A 1 -5.63 -10.81 -7.60
CA MET A 1 -5.63 -10.81 -6.13
C MET A 1 -5.29 -9.41 -5.64
N LYS A 2 -5.86 -8.95 -4.51
CA LYS A 2 -5.53 -7.67 -3.87
C LYS A 2 -5.01 -7.98 -2.47
N LEU A 3 -3.80 -7.53 -2.14
CA LEU A 3 -3.17 -7.72 -0.83
C LEU A 3 -3.15 -6.39 -0.07
N THR A 4 -3.37 -6.47 1.23
CA THR A 4 -3.18 -5.33 2.15
C THR A 4 -2.91 -5.86 3.56
N PHE A 5 -2.48 -4.97 4.45
CA PHE A 5 -2.52 -5.21 5.87
C PHE A 5 -3.83 -4.69 6.48
N PHE A 6 -4.30 -5.31 7.57
CA PHE A 6 -5.45 -4.85 8.34
C PHE A 6 -5.28 -5.13 9.84
N ASP A 7 -6.03 -4.41 10.67
CA ASP A 7 -5.94 -4.41 12.13
C ASP A 7 -4.49 -4.28 12.61
N ASP A 8 -4.01 -5.22 13.42
CA ASP A 8 -2.63 -5.30 13.91
C ASP A 8 -1.68 -5.90 12.84
N TYR A 9 -1.67 -5.28 11.65
CA TYR A 9 -0.86 -5.67 10.50
C TYR A 9 -0.94 -7.15 10.09
N LYS A 10 -2.14 -7.73 10.13
CA LYS A 10 -2.41 -9.05 9.55
C LYS A 10 -2.38 -8.96 8.04
N LEU A 11 -1.69 -9.88 7.37
CA LEU A 11 -1.69 -9.92 5.91
C LEU A 11 -3.06 -10.45 5.44
N GLY A 12 -3.73 -9.71 4.58
CA GLY A 12 -5.06 -10.03 4.11
C GLY A 12 -5.20 -10.03 2.59
N VAL A 13 -6.09 -10.87 2.08
CA VAL A 13 -6.54 -10.87 0.68
C VAL A 13 -7.94 -10.27 0.60
N VAL A 14 -8.08 -9.18 -0.16
CA VAL A 14 -9.37 -8.51 -0.36
C VAL A 14 -10.16 -9.21 -1.48
N LYS A 15 -11.42 -9.54 -1.18
CA LYS A 15 -12.40 -10.18 -2.07
C LYS A 15 -13.74 -9.44 -1.98
N GLY A 16 -14.03 -8.60 -2.98
CA GLY A 16 -15.20 -7.72 -2.95
C GLY A 16 -15.17 -6.84 -1.69
N ASP A 17 -16.24 -6.92 -0.90
CA ASP A 17 -16.39 -6.15 0.35
C ASP A 17 -15.89 -6.91 1.59
N SER A 18 -15.07 -7.94 1.40
CA SER A 18 -14.50 -8.76 2.47
C SER A 18 -12.99 -8.87 2.39
N ILE A 19 -12.37 -9.21 3.52
CA ILE A 19 -10.94 -9.50 3.64
C ILE A 19 -10.72 -10.82 4.37
N VAL A 20 -9.82 -11.64 3.83
CA VAL A 20 -9.45 -12.94 4.41
C VAL A 20 -8.06 -12.83 5.00
N ASP A 21 -7.93 -13.18 6.28
CA ASP A 21 -6.62 -13.30 6.95
C ASP A 21 -5.82 -14.46 6.32
N VAL A 22 -4.66 -14.15 5.76
CA VAL A 22 -3.74 -15.14 5.17
C VAL A 22 -2.42 -15.23 5.95
N SER A 23 -2.36 -14.69 7.16
CA SER A 23 -1.14 -14.66 7.98
C SER A 23 -0.55 -16.07 8.21
N ALA A 24 -1.40 -17.08 8.31
CA ALA A 24 -0.96 -18.47 8.45
C ALA A 24 -0.19 -18.99 7.21
N ALA A 25 -0.53 -18.50 6.01
CA ALA A 25 0.15 -18.90 4.76
C ALA A 25 1.57 -18.33 4.65
N VAL A 26 1.87 -17.27 5.40
CA VAL A 26 3.17 -16.59 5.41
C VAL A 26 3.88 -16.71 6.76
N ALA A 27 3.38 -17.55 7.67
CA ALA A 27 3.92 -17.69 9.03
C ALA A 27 5.38 -18.18 9.07
N SER A 28 5.83 -18.89 8.03
CA SER A 28 7.22 -19.36 7.91
C SER A 28 8.16 -18.31 7.31
N VAL A 29 7.65 -17.19 6.81
CA VAL A 29 8.46 -16.12 6.22
C VAL A 29 9.19 -15.39 7.36
N PRO A 30 10.53 -15.44 7.42
CA PRO A 30 11.28 -14.72 8.44
C PRO A 30 11.00 -13.23 8.32
N ASN A 31 10.56 -12.59 9.40
CA ASN A 31 10.34 -11.16 9.40
C ASN A 31 10.47 -10.59 10.82
N THR A 32 10.83 -9.31 10.90
CA THR A 32 10.88 -8.54 12.15
C THR A 32 9.88 -7.40 12.20
N SER A 33 9.19 -7.13 11.08
CA SER A 33 8.17 -6.09 10.94
C SER A 33 7.23 -6.40 9.77
N PRO A 34 6.07 -5.74 9.68
CA PRO A 34 5.17 -5.87 8.52
C PRO A 34 5.84 -5.47 7.20
N GLY A 35 6.73 -4.47 7.22
CA GLY A 35 7.49 -4.04 6.03
C GLY A 35 8.46 -5.11 5.54
N ASP A 36 9.14 -5.78 6.47
CA ASP A 36 10.02 -6.91 6.20
C ASP A 36 9.24 -8.11 5.63
N LEU A 37 8.07 -8.40 6.21
CA LEU A 37 7.17 -9.46 5.73
C LEU A 37 6.73 -9.21 4.27
N ILE A 38 6.19 -8.03 3.96
CA ILE A 38 5.69 -7.76 2.61
C ILE A 38 6.84 -7.71 1.58
N ASN A 39 8.02 -7.22 1.97
CA ASN A 39 9.20 -7.27 1.10
C ASN A 39 9.58 -8.72 0.73
N HIS A 40 9.56 -9.65 1.69
CA HIS A 40 9.81 -11.06 1.41
C HIS A 40 8.68 -11.70 0.58
N VAL A 41 7.41 -11.37 0.86
CA VAL A 41 6.27 -11.86 0.06
C VAL A 41 6.38 -11.40 -1.40
N ILE A 42 6.80 -10.15 -1.63
CA ILE A 42 7.03 -9.61 -2.98
C ILE A 42 8.22 -10.30 -3.63
N ALA A 43 9.33 -10.48 -2.91
CA ALA A 43 10.56 -11.07 -3.44
C ALA A 43 10.42 -12.56 -3.80
N ASP A 44 9.65 -13.32 -3.01
CA ASP A 44 9.44 -14.77 -3.17
C ASP A 44 8.01 -15.10 -3.66
N TRP A 45 7.43 -14.18 -4.43
CA TRP A 45 6.01 -14.24 -4.83
C TRP A 45 5.66 -15.54 -5.56
N ASP A 46 6.50 -16.00 -6.48
CA ASP A 46 6.21 -17.19 -7.30
C ASP A 46 6.02 -18.45 -6.44
N ASN A 47 6.72 -18.56 -5.31
CA ASN A 47 6.60 -19.69 -4.39
C ASN A 47 5.43 -19.50 -3.40
N LEU A 48 5.23 -18.29 -2.90
CA LEU A 48 4.23 -18.00 -1.85
C LEU A 48 2.80 -17.82 -2.40
N LYS A 49 2.67 -17.39 -3.66
CA LYS A 49 1.38 -17.05 -4.28
C LYS A 49 0.35 -18.15 -4.13
N SER A 50 0.73 -19.40 -4.44
CA SER A 50 -0.21 -20.53 -4.43
C SER A 50 -0.80 -20.80 -3.04
N GLY A 51 0.02 -20.73 -1.99
CA GLY A 51 -0.40 -20.88 -0.60
C GLY A 51 -1.31 -19.74 -0.15
N ILE A 52 -0.99 -18.51 -0.54
CA ILE A 52 -1.84 -17.33 -0.28
C ILE A 52 -3.18 -17.46 -1.01
N GLU A 53 -3.19 -17.89 -2.27
CA GLU A 53 -4.42 -18.13 -3.05
C GLU A 53 -5.31 -19.21 -2.42
N GLN A 54 -4.70 -20.27 -1.89
CA GLN A 54 -5.40 -21.34 -1.20
C GLN A 54 -5.99 -20.84 0.14
N ALA A 55 -5.20 -20.17 0.97
CA ALA A 55 -5.65 -19.61 2.24
C ALA A 55 -6.77 -18.59 2.04
N ALA A 56 -6.70 -17.79 0.98
CA ALA A 56 -7.73 -16.83 0.64
C ALA A 56 -9.09 -17.48 0.35
N GLN A 57 -9.20 -18.78 0.09
CA GLN A 57 -10.50 -19.47 -0.11
C GLN A 57 -11.29 -19.66 1.18
N ALA A 58 -10.71 -19.40 2.35
CA ALA A 58 -11.42 -19.39 3.60
C ALA A 58 -12.46 -18.24 3.67
N GLY A 59 -13.31 -18.29 4.69
CA GLY A 59 -14.23 -17.19 4.99
C GLY A 59 -13.48 -15.94 5.45
N GLY A 60 -13.93 -14.77 4.99
CA GLY A 60 -13.40 -13.47 5.40
C GLY A 60 -14.35 -12.72 6.32
N VAL A 61 -13.89 -11.57 6.82
CA VAL A 61 -14.71 -10.58 7.53
C VAL A 61 -15.03 -9.41 6.60
N ALA A 62 -16.04 -8.61 6.92
CA ALA A 62 -16.39 -7.43 6.13
C ALA A 62 -15.25 -6.38 6.19
N LEU A 63 -14.90 -5.75 5.06
CA LEU A 63 -13.91 -4.67 5.04
C LEU A 63 -14.27 -3.53 6.00
N SER A 64 -15.56 -3.20 6.11
CA SER A 64 -16.07 -2.17 7.02
C SER A 64 -15.95 -2.52 8.51
N SER A 65 -15.57 -3.75 8.85
CA SER A 65 -15.39 -4.22 10.23
C SER A 65 -13.94 -4.22 10.70
N VAL A 66 -13.00 -3.86 9.82
CA VAL A 66 -11.56 -3.84 10.11
C VAL A 66 -10.97 -2.47 9.83
N THR A 67 -9.78 -2.22 10.37
CA THR A 67 -8.99 -1.03 10.00
C THR A 67 -7.97 -1.43 8.95
N LEU A 68 -8.05 -0.88 7.74
CA LEU A 68 -6.99 -1.10 6.74
C LEU A 68 -5.71 -0.36 7.15
N GLN A 69 -4.59 -1.04 7.00
CA GLN A 69 -3.26 -0.50 7.23
C GLN A 69 -2.57 -0.19 5.90
N VAL A 70 -1.49 0.57 5.97
CA VAL A 70 -0.60 0.80 4.83
C VAL A 70 -0.09 -0.55 4.30
N ALA A 71 -0.33 -0.84 3.02
CA ALA A 71 0.06 -2.12 2.41
C ALA A 71 1.58 -2.31 2.31
N LEU A 72 2.35 -1.21 2.18
CA LEU A 72 3.81 -1.20 2.18
C LEU A 72 4.31 -0.18 3.22
N PRO A 73 4.38 -0.57 4.52
CA PRO A 73 4.86 0.33 5.55
C PRO A 73 6.38 0.53 5.41
N THR A 74 6.84 1.76 5.60
CA THR A 74 8.28 2.14 5.64
C THR A 74 9.10 1.61 4.44
N PRO A 75 8.72 1.92 3.18
CA PRO A 75 9.55 1.57 2.04
C PRO A 75 10.92 2.24 2.15
N TYR A 76 11.98 1.62 1.62
CA TYR A 76 13.31 2.23 1.64
C TYR A 76 13.35 3.56 0.86
N ASN A 77 12.73 3.58 -0.31
CA ASN A 77 12.61 4.77 -1.15
C ASN A 77 11.20 4.83 -1.74
N THR A 78 10.61 6.03 -1.75
CA THR A 78 9.37 6.31 -2.48
C THR A 78 9.69 7.31 -3.57
N VAL A 79 9.57 6.89 -4.83
CA VAL A 79 9.80 7.73 -6.01
C VAL A 79 8.44 8.19 -6.54
N ALA A 80 8.21 9.50 -6.57
CA ALA A 80 7.01 10.11 -7.13
C ALA A 80 7.33 10.72 -8.50
N MET A 81 6.49 10.43 -9.49
CA MET A 81 6.66 10.89 -10.86
C MET A 81 5.97 12.25 -11.02
N ALA A 82 6.75 13.28 -11.33
CA ALA A 82 6.22 14.63 -11.53
C ALA A 82 5.60 14.77 -12.93
N VAL A 83 4.50 15.53 -13.01
CA VAL A 83 3.88 15.99 -14.27
C VAL A 83 3.62 14.89 -15.32
N ASN A 84 3.30 13.67 -14.85
CA ASN A 84 3.19 12.48 -15.69
C ASN A 84 1.80 12.27 -16.31
N TYR A 85 0.97 13.31 -16.38
CA TYR A 85 -0.35 13.29 -17.01
C TYR A 85 -0.50 14.47 -17.97
N MET A 86 -1.29 14.26 -19.03
CA MET A 86 -1.75 15.33 -19.91
C MET A 86 -3.03 15.91 -19.33
N GLU A 87 -2.98 17.13 -18.82
CA GLU A 87 -4.16 17.81 -18.29
C GLU A 87 -4.91 18.53 -19.41
N ASP A 88 -6.10 18.04 -19.78
CA ASP A 88 -7.15 18.72 -20.56
C ASP A 88 -6.69 19.64 -21.71
N GLY A 89 -5.66 19.24 -22.47
CA GLY A 89 -5.15 20.03 -23.60
C GLY A 89 -4.39 21.30 -23.22
N THR A 90 -4.01 21.47 -21.94
CA THR A 90 -3.13 22.55 -21.48
C THR A 90 -1.71 22.49 -22.06
N ARG A 91 -1.38 21.36 -22.71
CA ARG A 91 -0.09 21.11 -23.36
C ARG A 91 -0.30 20.44 -24.72
N ASP A 92 0.45 20.89 -25.71
CA ASP A 92 0.47 20.28 -27.05
C ASP A 92 1.23 18.94 -27.08
N ALA A 93 2.10 18.70 -26.08
CA ALA A 93 2.90 17.49 -25.94
C ALA A 93 3.20 17.16 -24.47
N PRO A 94 3.48 15.87 -24.16
CA PRO A 94 3.89 15.42 -22.82
C PRO A 94 5.05 16.21 -22.24
N ALA A 95 5.03 16.42 -20.93
CA ALA A 95 6.19 16.92 -20.23
C ALA A 95 7.35 15.92 -20.30
N PRO A 96 8.61 16.39 -20.27
CA PRO A 96 9.72 15.52 -19.93
C PRO A 96 9.45 14.84 -18.59
N ILE A 97 9.57 13.51 -18.57
CA ILE A 97 9.36 12.72 -17.36
C ILE A 97 10.40 13.14 -16.32
N ASN A 98 9.93 13.43 -15.11
CA ASN A 98 10.78 13.76 -13.98
C ASN A 98 10.30 13.03 -12.73
N ALA A 99 11.17 12.92 -11.72
CA ALA A 99 10.85 12.25 -10.48
C ALA A 99 11.51 12.92 -9.28
N PHE A 100 10.90 12.73 -8.11
CA PHE A 100 11.45 13.16 -6.83
C PHE A 100 11.22 12.10 -5.76
N LEU A 101 11.92 12.21 -4.63
CA LEU A 101 11.76 11.30 -3.50
C LEU A 101 10.76 11.86 -2.49
N LYS A 102 9.90 11.00 -1.97
CA LYS A 102 9.10 11.26 -0.78
C LYS A 102 9.70 10.53 0.41
N SER A 103 9.61 11.16 1.59
CA SER A 103 10.04 10.52 2.82
C SER A 103 9.17 9.27 3.09
N PRO A 104 9.76 8.11 3.45
CA PRO A 104 9.00 6.94 3.87
C PRO A 104 8.05 7.21 5.06
N ASN A 105 8.36 8.22 5.87
CA ASN A 105 7.55 8.64 7.02
C ASN A 105 6.33 9.49 6.63
N SER A 106 6.16 9.81 5.34
CA SER A 106 5.01 10.59 4.86
C SER A 106 3.81 9.72 4.46
N ILE A 107 3.95 8.40 4.48
CA ILE A 107 2.89 7.47 4.08
C ILE A 107 1.87 7.33 5.22
N ILE A 108 0.60 7.54 4.91
CA ILE A 108 -0.54 7.29 5.80
C ILE A 108 -1.48 6.26 5.16
N GLY A 109 -2.16 5.48 5.99
CA GLY A 109 -3.15 4.49 5.53
C GLY A 109 -4.48 5.12 5.15
N GLU A 110 -5.38 4.30 4.60
CA GLU A 110 -6.79 4.68 4.41
C GLU A 110 -7.38 5.17 5.75
N GLY A 111 -8.15 6.26 5.70
CA GLY A 111 -8.71 6.89 6.91
C GLY A 111 -7.69 7.65 7.77
N GLY A 112 -6.42 7.69 7.36
CA GLY A 112 -5.39 8.50 8.00
C GLY A 112 -5.67 10.00 7.91
N THR A 113 -5.12 10.77 8.85
CA THR A 113 -5.28 12.23 8.87
C THR A 113 -4.04 12.91 8.29
N MET A 114 -4.23 13.77 7.28
CA MET A 114 -3.20 14.68 6.83
C MET A 114 -3.10 15.86 7.81
N VAL A 115 -1.98 15.94 8.54
CA VAL A 115 -1.74 17.02 9.48
C VAL A 115 -1.06 18.17 8.75
N LEU A 116 -1.75 19.30 8.65
CA LEU A 116 -1.20 20.49 8.01
C LEU A 116 -0.17 21.16 8.94
N PRO A 117 1.06 21.40 8.48
CA PRO A 117 2.04 22.16 9.26
C PRO A 117 1.61 23.62 9.42
N ASP A 118 2.03 24.24 10.51
CA ASP A 118 1.86 25.68 10.73
C ASP A 118 2.80 26.46 9.81
N MET A 119 2.36 26.67 8.58
CA MET A 119 3.07 27.42 7.55
C MET A 119 2.06 28.14 6.65
N ALA A 120 2.48 29.28 6.09
CA ALA A 120 1.66 30.09 5.19
C ALA A 120 1.58 29.48 3.77
N ALA A 121 1.13 28.23 3.66
CA ALA A 121 0.85 27.57 2.39
C ALA A 121 -0.61 27.76 1.98
N SER A 122 -0.85 28.05 0.70
CA SER A 122 -2.21 28.19 0.14
C SER A 122 -2.75 26.88 -0.43
N ILE A 123 -1.89 25.89 -0.67
CA ILE A 123 -2.23 24.60 -1.27
C ILE A 123 -1.43 23.51 -0.56
N PHE A 124 -2.11 22.40 -0.23
CA PHE A 124 -1.50 21.16 0.22
C PHE A 124 -1.99 20.02 -0.67
N GLU A 125 -1.06 19.32 -1.30
CA GLU A 125 -1.36 18.23 -2.23
C GLU A 125 -1.05 16.88 -1.55
N GLY A 126 -2.10 16.12 -1.28
CA GLY A 126 -1.98 14.71 -0.96
C GLY A 126 -1.85 13.91 -2.24
N GLU A 127 -0.78 13.14 -2.36
CA GLU A 127 -0.66 12.14 -3.42
C GLU A 127 -1.24 10.81 -2.90
N ALA A 128 -2.15 10.22 -3.68
CA ALA A 128 -2.81 8.95 -3.42
C ALA A 128 -2.47 7.93 -4.50
#